data_AF-A0A821PV42-F1
#
_entry.id   AF-A0A821PV42-F1
#
_cell.length_a   1.000
_cell.length_b   1.000
_cell.length_c   1.000
_cell.angle_alpha   90.00
_cell.angle_beta   90.00
_cell.angle_gamma   90.00
#
_symmetry.space_group_name_H-M   'P 1'
#
loop_
_entity.id
_entity.type
_entity.pdbx_description
1 polymer ?
#
loop_
_entity_poly.entity_id
_entity_poly.type
_entity_poly.pdbx_seq_one_letter_code
_entity_poly.pdbx_strand_id
1 'polypeptide(L)'
;LLSKGESKSSLTVIHDVPIESEDVHIVYRLAKQTQYEAIAEQDFVVLLDYIVDATLKDEGLIREIISRVQKLRKEVKVIRTDDILVYYSIEAQTSEIARVVSEQRDEI
;
A
#
# COMPACT_ATOMS: atom_id res chain seq x y z
N LEU A 1 -11.45 4.96 25.97
CA LEU A 1 -10.57 4.73 27.14
C LEU A 1 -9.68 3.52 26.84
N LEU A 2 -8.59 3.73 26.10
CA LEU A 2 -7.60 2.68 25.86
C LEU A 2 -6.63 2.72 27.04
N SER A 3 -6.71 1.73 27.94
CA SER A 3 -5.77 1.59 29.04
C SER A 3 -4.45 1.07 28.48
N LYS A 4 -3.40 1.89 28.58
CA LYS A 4 -2.01 1.49 28.29
C LYS A 4 -1.60 0.47 29.37
N GLY A 5 -1.45 -0.80 28.99
CA GLY A 5 -0.86 -1.81 29.85
C GLY A 5 0.66 -1.63 29.81
N GLU A 6 1.26 -1.29 30.94
CA GLU A 6 2.72 -1.33 31.10
C GLU A 6 3.18 -2.79 31.04
N SER A 7 3.92 -3.15 30.00
CA SER A 7 4.51 -4.49 29.86
C SER A 7 5.86 -4.52 30.59
N LYS A 8 5.95 -5.29 31.68
CA LYS A 8 7.22 -5.67 32.30
C LYS A 8 8.02 -6.48 31.28
N SER A 9 9.21 -6.03 30.91
CA SER A 9 10.09 -6.72 29.97
C SER A 9 10.54 -8.08 30.51
N SER A 10 9.84 -9.15 30.14
CA SER A 10 10.37 -10.51 30.28
C SER A 10 11.18 -10.85 29.02
N LEU A 11 12.49 -11.04 29.18
CA LEU A 11 13.36 -11.60 28.15
C LEU A 11 12.77 -12.91 27.64
N THR A 12 12.24 -12.87 26.42
CA THR A 12 11.71 -14.05 25.73
C THR A 12 12.77 -14.49 24.75
N VAL A 13 13.22 -15.75 24.86
CA VAL A 13 14.23 -16.33 23.98
C VAL A 13 13.55 -17.30 23.04
N ILE A 14 13.76 -17.13 21.73
CA ILE A 14 13.26 -18.04 20.71
C ILE A 14 14.49 -18.65 20.01
N HIS A 15 14.68 -19.97 20.13
CA HIS A 15 15.83 -20.69 19.56
C HIS A 15 17.19 -20.05 19.88
N ASP A 16 17.43 -19.74 21.16
CA ASP A 16 18.66 -19.11 21.68
C ASP A 16 18.96 -17.69 21.17
N VAL A 17 18.02 -17.05 20.47
CA VAL A 17 18.10 -15.63 20.12
C VAL A 17 17.28 -14.82 21.13
N PRO A 18 17.90 -13.88 21.87
CA PRO A 18 17.17 -12.97 22.74
C PRO A 18 16.33 -12.02 21.89
N ILE A 19 15.04 -11.91 22.21
CA ILE A 19 14.14 -10.97 21.56
C ILE A 19 14.10 -9.69 22.38
N GLU A 20 14.50 -8.58 21.78
CA GLU A 20 14.42 -7.25 22.36
C GLU A 20 13.04 -6.63 22.10
N SER A 21 12.72 -5.54 22.80
CA SER A 21 11.42 -4.87 22.58
C SER A 21 11.29 -4.30 21.16
N GLU A 22 12.42 -4.04 20.51
CA GLU A 22 12.52 -3.51 19.14
C GLU A 22 12.26 -4.59 18.07
N ASP A 23 12.41 -5.87 18.42
CA ASP A 23 12.12 -7.01 17.54
C ASP A 23 10.61 -7.31 17.45
N VAL A 24 9.79 -6.66 18.30
CA VAL A 24 8.34 -6.90 18.39
C VAL A 24 7.58 -5.79 17.67
N HIS A 25 7.01 -6.12 16.51
CA HIS A 25 6.08 -5.24 15.81
C HIS A 25 4.63 -5.61 16.08
N ILE A 26 3.87 -4.68 16.66
CA ILE A 26 2.42 -4.83 16.85
C ILE A 26 1.71 -4.29 15.62
N VAL A 27 0.97 -5.15 14.93
CA VAL A 27 0.13 -4.76 13.80
C VAL A 27 -1.33 -4.80 14.21
N TYR A 28 -1.98 -3.63 14.25
CA TYR A 28 -3.41 -3.54 14.51
C TYR A 28 -4.19 -3.84 13.23
N ARG A 29 -5.21 -4.68 13.33
CA ARG A 29 -6.15 -4.96 12.23
C ARG A 29 -7.57 -4.84 12.74
N LEU A 30 -8.46 -4.31 11.89
CA LEU A 30 -9.89 -4.33 12.16
C LEU A 30 -10.40 -5.76 12.08
N ALA A 31 -11.12 -6.20 13.10
CA ALA A 31 -11.66 -7.56 13.17
C ALA A 31 -12.77 -7.82 12.14
N LYS A 32 -13.33 -6.77 11.54
CA LYS A 32 -14.39 -6.84 10.53
C LYS A 32 -14.11 -5.81 9.44
N GLN A 33 -14.61 -6.10 8.24
CA GLN A 33 -14.75 -5.11 7.18
C GLN A 33 -15.76 -4.06 7.67
N THR A 34 -15.31 -2.82 7.80
CA THR A 34 -16.12 -1.68 8.24
C THR A 34 -15.94 -0.51 7.26
N GLN A 35 -16.73 0.55 7.40
CA GLN A 35 -16.53 1.81 6.67
C GLN A 35 -15.18 2.51 7.00
N TYR A 36 -14.49 2.06 8.04
CA TYR A 36 -13.19 2.58 8.43
C TYR A 36 -12.05 1.75 7.84
N GLU A 37 -11.03 2.43 7.35
CA GLU A 37 -9.71 1.87 7.09
C GLU A 37 -8.77 2.19 8.26
N ALA A 38 -8.03 1.18 8.73
CA ALA A 38 -7.08 1.34 9.82
C ALA A 38 -5.65 1.35 9.29
N ILE A 39 -4.94 2.44 9.53
CA ILE A 39 -3.50 2.55 9.31
C ILE A 39 -2.85 2.61 10.68
N ALA A 40 -1.99 1.65 10.97
CA ALA A 40 -1.21 1.61 12.19
C ALA A 40 0.26 1.86 11.86
N GLU A 41 0.81 2.91 12.47
CA GLU A 41 2.24 3.17 12.56
C GLU A 41 2.67 3.04 14.02
N GLN A 42 3.95 2.78 14.26
CA GLN A 42 4.51 2.30 15.53
C GLN A 42 3.84 2.83 16.81
N ASP A 43 3.53 4.13 16.89
CA ASP A 43 2.96 4.77 18.08
C ASP A 43 1.49 5.20 17.96
N PHE A 44 0.87 5.10 16.78
CA PHE A 44 -0.48 5.60 16.56
C PHE A 44 -1.30 4.77 15.57
N VAL A 45 -2.60 4.72 15.81
CA VAL A 45 -3.57 4.11 14.90
C VAL A 45 -4.51 5.19 14.39
N VAL A 46 -4.57 5.35 13.07
CA VAL A 46 -5.54 6.20 12.39
C VAL A 46 -6.68 5.32 11.91
N LEU A 47 -7.91 5.70 12.25
CA LEU A 47 -9.12 5.15 11.68
C LEU A 47 -9.73 6.19 10.75
N LEU A 48 -9.70 5.94 9.45
CA LEU A 48 -10.23 6.83 8.42
C LEU A 48 -11.62 6.36 8.00
N ASP A 49 -12.66 7.14 8.25
CA ASP A 49 -13.97 6.95 7.62
C ASP A 49 -13.91 7.47 6.19
N TYR A 50 -14.16 6.60 5.21
CA TYR A 50 -14.11 7.00 3.81
C TYR A 50 -15.22 6.34 3.00
N ILE A 51 -15.68 7.07 1.99
CA ILE A 51 -16.63 6.57 1.00
C ILE A 51 -15.88 6.54 -0.33
N VAL A 52 -15.71 5.34 -0.88
CA VAL A 52 -15.09 5.16 -2.19
C VAL A 52 -16.11 5.50 -3.27
N ASP A 53 -15.89 6.63 -3.95
CA ASP A 53 -16.60 6.94 -5.18
C ASP A 53 -15.87 6.37 -6.42
N ALA A 54 -16.49 6.52 -7.60
CA ALA A 54 -15.92 6.02 -8.84
C ALA A 54 -14.59 6.70 -9.20
N THR A 55 -14.42 7.98 -8.88
CA THR A 55 -13.19 8.72 -9.19
C THR A 55 -12.01 8.23 -8.36
N LEU A 56 -12.24 7.93 -7.08
CA LEU A 56 -11.22 7.36 -6.19
C LEU A 56 -10.80 5.94 -6.63
N LYS A 57 -11.73 5.16 -7.20
CA LYS A 57 -11.37 3.85 -7.79
C LYS A 57 -10.47 3.99 -9.00
N ASP A 58 -10.84 4.89 -9.91
CA ASP A 58 -10.06 5.16 -11.13
C ASP A 58 -8.66 5.65 -10.78
N GLU A 59 -8.55 6.58 -9.83
CA GLU A 59 -7.26 7.07 -9.32
C GLU A 59 -6.43 5.94 -8.68
N GLY A 60 -7.06 5.08 -7.88
CA GLY A 60 -6.40 3.92 -7.28
C GLY A 60 -5.83 2.97 -8.33
N LEU A 61 -6.59 2.72 -9.39
CA LEU A 61 -6.18 1.84 -10.49
C LEU A 61 -4.98 2.41 -11.26
N ILE A 62 -4.99 3.71 -11.55
CA ILE A 62 -3.90 4.40 -12.25
C ILE A 62 -2.65 4.46 -11.40
N ARG A 63 -2.81 4.72 -10.09
CA ARG A 63 -1.72 4.67 -9.12
C ARG A 63 -1.04 3.30 -9.09
N GLU A 64 -1.81 2.22 -9.20
CA GLU A 64 -1.24 0.87 -9.26
C GLU A 64 -0.42 0.66 -10.54
N ILE A 65 -0.93 1.10 -11.70
CA ILE A 65 -0.24 1.01 -12.99
C ILE A 65 1.07 1.80 -12.95
N ILE A 66 1.03 3.06 -12.50
CA ILE A 66 2.21 3.91 -12.35
C ILE A 66 3.23 3.26 -11.41
N SER A 67 2.79 2.70 -10.28
CA SER A 67 3.67 2.00 -9.33
C SER A 67 4.40 0.83 -9.99
N ARG A 68 3.72 0.06 -10.85
CA ARG A 68 4.33 -1.03 -11.63
C ARG A 68 5.37 -0.51 -12.63
N VAL A 69 5.02 0.51 -13.41
CA VAL A 69 5.97 1.15 -14.36
C VAL A 69 7.19 1.70 -13.61
N GLN A 70 7.00 2.37 -12.48
CA GLN A 70 8.07 2.90 -11.65
C GLN A 70 8.98 1.80 -11.07
N LYS A 71 8.42 0.65 -10.65
CA LYS A 71 9.22 -0.51 -10.22
C LYS A 71 10.10 -1.03 -11.36
N LEU A 72 9.53 -1.21 -12.56
CA LEU A 72 10.29 -1.65 -13.73
C LEU A 72 11.44 -0.67 -14.06
N ARG A 73 11.18 0.65 -14.03
CA ARG A 73 12.21 1.68 -14.25
C ARG A 73 13.39 1.57 -13.27
N LYS A 74 13.10 1.25 -12.01
CA LYS A 74 14.12 1.07 -10.96
C LYS A 74 14.95 -0.19 -11.21
N GLU A 75 14.33 -1.28 -11.66
CA GLU A 75 15.02 -2.54 -11.94
C GLU A 75 16.03 -2.40 -13.08
N VAL A 76 15.68 -1.66 -14.14
CA VAL A 76 16.58 -1.40 -15.28
C VAL A 76 17.50 -0.18 -15.09
N LYS A 77 17.50 0.43 -13.90
CA LYS A 77 18.37 1.57 -13.51
C LYS A 77 18.32 2.76 -14.48
N VAL A 78 17.15 3.02 -15.04
CA VAL A 78 16.93 4.11 -15.99
C VAL A 78 17.16 5.46 -15.31
N ILE A 79 17.94 6.35 -15.94
CA ILE A 79 18.17 7.71 -15.43
C ILE A 79 17.09 8.66 -15.94
N ARG A 80 16.92 9.82 -15.28
CA ARG A 80 15.81 10.74 -15.56
C ARG A 80 15.80 11.30 -16.99
N THR A 81 16.95 11.29 -17.65
CA THR A 81 17.13 11.82 -19.01
C THR A 81 16.85 10.80 -20.10
N ASP A 82 16.63 9.53 -19.76
CA ASP A 82 16.35 8.51 -20.76
C ASP A 82 14.90 8.61 -21.20
N ASP A 83 14.69 8.62 -22.52
CA ASP A 83 13.37 8.46 -23.11
C ASP A 83 12.89 7.02 -22.94
N ILE A 84 11.67 6.85 -22.39
CA ILE A 84 11.09 5.54 -22.11
C ILE A 84 9.80 5.38 -22.90
N LEU A 85 9.71 4.29 -23.65
CA LEU A 85 8.48 3.88 -24.32
C LEU A 85 7.79 2.80 -23.49
N VAL A 86 6.58 3.10 -23.01
CA VAL A 86 5.74 2.15 -22.27
C VAL A 86 4.71 1.57 -23.24
N TYR A 87 4.69 0.24 -23.34
CA TYR A 87 3.69 -0.50 -24.10
C TYR A 87 2.81 -1.30 -23.16
N TYR A 88 1.50 -1.29 -23.41
CA TYR A 88 0.53 -2.11 -22.70
C TYR A 88 -0.43 -2.76 -23.70
N SER A 89 -0.99 -3.89 -23.31
CA SER A 89 -2.06 -4.58 -24.02
C SER A 89 -3.14 -4.97 -23.03
N ILE A 90 -4.39 -4.74 -23.40
CA ILE A 90 -5.56 -5.07 -22.57
C ILE A 90 -6.44 -5.99 -23.41
N GLU A 91 -6.65 -7.21 -22.92
CA GLU A 91 -7.42 -8.22 -23.66
C GLU A 91 -8.92 -7.88 -23.69
N ALA A 92 -9.47 -7.45 -22.54
CA ALA A 92 -10.86 -7.06 -22.41
C ALA A 92 -11.02 -5.55 -22.61
N GLN A 93 -11.28 -5.13 -23.85
CA GLN A 93 -11.39 -3.71 -24.20
C GLN A 93 -12.61 -3.00 -23.58
N THR A 94 -13.57 -3.75 -23.05
CA THR A 94 -14.72 -3.23 -22.28
C THR A 94 -14.46 -3.21 -20.78
N SER A 95 -13.25 -3.57 -20.33
CA SER A 95 -12.90 -3.57 -18.91
C SER A 95 -12.73 -2.15 -18.36
N GLU A 96 -12.85 -2.04 -17.03
CA GLU A 96 -12.60 -0.80 -16.30
C GLU A 96 -11.17 -0.29 -16.52
N ILE A 97 -10.18 -1.18 -16.57
CA ILE A 97 -8.78 -0.83 -16.88
C ILE A 97 -8.66 -0.22 -18.28
N ALA A 98 -9.35 -0.77 -19.29
CA ALA A 98 -9.32 -0.23 -20.66
C ALA A 98 -9.86 1.19 -20.71
N ARG A 99 -10.98 1.45 -20.02
CA ARG A 99 -11.56 2.79 -19.91
C ARG A 99 -10.59 3.75 -19.22
N VAL A 100 -10.16 3.41 -18.00
CA VAL A 100 -9.34 4.31 -17.16
C VAL A 100 -8.00 4.64 -17.81
N VAL A 101 -7.31 3.65 -18.38
CA VAL A 101 -6.03 3.87 -19.09
C VAL A 101 -6.23 4.73 -20.35
N SER A 102 -7.36 4.60 -21.03
CA SER A 102 -7.66 5.46 -22.19
C SER A 102 -7.93 6.91 -21.80
N GLU A 103 -8.53 7.14 -20.62
CA GLU A 103 -8.88 8.47 -20.11
C GLU A 103 -7.69 9.20 -19.48
N GLN A 104 -6.74 8.48 -18.88
CA GLN A 104 -5.61 9.04 -18.12
C GLN A 104 -4.24 8.67 -18.72
N ARG A 105 -4.16 8.57 -20.05
CA ARG A 105 -2.96 8.11 -20.76
C ARG A 105 -1.71 8.95 -20.48
N ASP A 106 -1.86 10.25 -20.30
CA ASP A 106 -0.74 11.18 -20.07
C ASP A 106 -0.14 11.09 -18.65
N GLU A 107 -0.82 10.39 -17.73
CA GLU A 107 -0.38 10.22 -16.34
C GLU A 107 0.49 8.98 -16.11
N ILE A 108 0.56 8.06 -17.09
CA ILE A 108 1.30 6.78 -17.05
C ILE A 108 2.70 6.95 -17.65
#